data_AF-A0A1J5LJM8-F1
#
_entry.id   AF-A0A1J5LJM8-F1
#
_cell.length_a   1.000
_cell.length_b   1.000
_cell.length_c   1.000
_cell.angle_alpha   90.00
_cell.angle_beta   90.00
_cell.angle_gamma   90.00
#
_symmetry.space_group_name_H-M   'P 1'
#
loop_
_entity.id
_entity.type
_entity.pdbx_description
1 polymer ?
#
loop_
_entity_poly.entity_id
_entity_poly.type
_entity_poly.pdbx_seq_one_letter_code
_entity_poly.pdbx_strand_id
1 'polypeptide(L)'
;MIKFFRTIRQNLLLENKTGKYFKYAIGEIVLVVVGILIALQINTWNEANKEKELEYDILRQLRKNLAEDIGNITSIIEAQNSTLSSQNNLIDWMESENRYNDSIAGHLINSFIYHPFATRKGQYEALKQIGMRKISNDALRNQISNLYESTNPDYLGIEVLYYKQVQNLVDKSVDHFNELTWTSRIELNDITKFKSDNRYLFQLKYLKNLGKEQQLRLINNKKEFELTHKMIALELEQL
;
A
#
# COMPACT_ATOMS: atom_id res chain seq x y z
N MET A 1 30.27 -27.90 -38.99
CA MET A 1 30.29 -27.28 -40.33
C MET A 1 29.71 -28.23 -41.34
N ILE A 2 28.67 -27.79 -42.06
CA ILE A 2 27.98 -28.57 -43.10
C ILE A 2 29.04 -29.04 -44.12
N LYS A 3 29.07 -30.34 -44.43
CA LYS A 3 30.08 -30.99 -45.31
C LYS A 3 30.28 -30.26 -46.65
N PHE A 4 29.23 -29.60 -47.14
CA PHE A 4 29.22 -28.79 -48.36
C PHE A 4 30.30 -27.69 -48.38
N PHE A 5 30.40 -26.86 -47.33
CA PHE A 5 31.40 -25.78 -47.29
C PHE A 5 32.83 -26.31 -47.12
N ARG A 6 33.00 -27.47 -46.48
CA ARG A 6 34.29 -28.14 -46.34
C ARG A 6 34.83 -28.61 -47.70
N THR A 7 34.00 -29.23 -48.52
CA THR A 7 34.39 -29.74 -49.85
C THR A 7 34.76 -28.61 -50.81
N ILE A 8 34.03 -27.48 -50.76
CA ILE A 8 34.32 -26.29 -51.58
C ILE A 8 35.67 -25.67 -51.20
N ARG A 9 35.99 -25.58 -49.90
CA ARG A 9 37.28 -25.07 -49.41
C ARG A 9 38.46 -25.94 -49.87
N GLN A 10 38.32 -27.26 -49.79
CA GLN A 10 39.37 -28.19 -50.22
C GLN A 10 39.65 -28.09 -51.72
N ASN A 11 38.60 -27.99 -52.55
CA ASN A 11 38.76 -27.84 -54.00
C ASN A 11 39.39 -26.49 -54.40
N LEU A 12 39.07 -25.39 -53.71
CA LEU A 12 39.63 -24.06 -54.01
C LEU A 12 41.11 -23.91 -53.60
N LEU A 13 41.57 -24.64 -52.59
CA LEU A 13 42.97 -24.71 -52.18
C LEU A 13 43.83 -25.52 -53.15
N LEU A 14 43.27 -26.60 -53.72
CA LEU A 14 43.96 -27.45 -54.70
C LEU A 14 44.20 -26.75 -56.05
N GLU A 15 43.39 -25.74 -56.40
CA GLU A 15 43.49 -25.00 -57.66
C GLU A 15 44.40 -23.74 -57.62
N ASN A 16 45.21 -23.52 -56.58
CA ASN A 16 46.02 -22.29 -56.40
C ASN A 16 45.21 -20.96 -56.38
N LYS A 17 43.89 -21.01 -56.11
CA LYS A 17 42.98 -19.84 -56.09
C LYS A 17 42.83 -19.23 -54.70
N THR A 18 43.94 -18.89 -54.05
CA THR A 18 43.99 -18.33 -52.68
C THR A 18 43.09 -17.10 -52.49
N GLY A 19 43.04 -16.18 -53.46
CA GLY A 19 42.17 -15.00 -53.40
C GLY A 19 40.67 -15.30 -53.40
N LYS A 20 40.22 -16.38 -54.06
CA LYS A 20 38.82 -16.83 -53.98
C LYS A 20 38.54 -17.49 -52.64
N TYR A 21 39.47 -18.30 -52.14
CA TYR A 21 39.37 -18.95 -50.82
C TYR A 21 39.13 -17.94 -49.68
N PHE A 22 39.89 -16.84 -49.64
CA PHE A 22 39.69 -15.78 -48.64
C PHE A 22 38.29 -15.15 -48.70
N LYS A 23 37.77 -14.86 -49.90
CA LYS A 23 36.40 -14.31 -50.06
C LYS A 23 35.33 -15.26 -49.52
N TYR A 24 35.47 -16.57 -49.77
CA TYR A 24 34.54 -17.57 -49.25
C TYR A 24 34.66 -17.77 -47.72
N ALA A 25 35.87 -17.76 -47.18
CA ALA A 25 36.09 -17.87 -45.73
C ALA A 25 35.53 -16.66 -44.97
N ILE A 26 35.68 -15.44 -45.51
CA ILE A 26 35.06 -14.22 -44.96
C ILE A 26 33.53 -14.33 -45.02
N GLY A 27 32.96 -14.78 -46.15
CA GLY A 27 31.52 -14.99 -46.27
C GLY A 27 30.96 -15.97 -45.24
N GLU A 28 31.67 -17.05 -44.93
CA GLU A 28 31.26 -18.02 -43.91
C GLU A 28 31.32 -17.43 -42.49
N ILE A 29 32.37 -16.66 -42.17
CA ILE A 29 32.46 -15.94 -40.89
C ILE A 29 31.31 -14.96 -40.75
N VAL A 30 31.03 -14.16 -41.79
CA VAL A 30 29.90 -13.21 -41.79
C VAL A 30 28.57 -13.93 -41.58
N LEU A 31 28.34 -15.07 -42.25
CA LEU A 31 27.11 -15.84 -42.11
C LEU A 31 26.95 -16.43 -40.70
N VAL A 32 28.04 -16.94 -40.10
CA VAL A 32 28.03 -17.41 -38.70
C VAL A 32 27.75 -16.26 -37.73
N VAL A 33 28.39 -15.10 -37.93
CA VAL A 33 28.16 -13.91 -37.10
C VAL A 33 26.71 -13.45 -37.18
N VAL A 34 26.13 -13.37 -38.38
CA VAL A 34 24.70 -13.03 -38.56
C VAL A 34 23.80 -14.04 -37.84
N GLY A 35 24.12 -15.34 -37.93
CA GLY A 35 23.38 -16.38 -37.20
C GLY A 35 23.42 -16.19 -35.68
N ILE A 36 24.59 -15.88 -35.12
CA ILE A 36 24.74 -15.60 -33.68
C ILE A 36 23.98 -14.33 -33.28
N LEU A 37 24.07 -13.26 -34.07
CA LEU A 37 23.37 -12.01 -33.78
C LEU A 37 21.85 -12.19 -33.80
N ILE A 38 21.31 -12.95 -34.77
CA ILE A 38 19.88 -13.28 -34.81
C ILE A 38 19.47 -14.11 -33.58
N ALA A 39 20.26 -15.12 -33.22
CA ALA A 39 19.99 -15.94 -32.03
C ALA A 39 19.99 -15.12 -30.74
N LEU A 40 20.98 -14.23 -30.57
CA LEU A 40 21.03 -13.29 -29.45
C LEU A 40 19.83 -12.34 -29.46
N GLN A 41 19.45 -11.82 -30.62
CA GLN A 41 18.31 -10.90 -30.73
C GLN A 41 16.98 -11.58 -30.36
N ILE A 42 16.76 -12.82 -30.79
CA ILE A 42 15.58 -13.61 -30.42
C ILE A 42 15.56 -13.86 -28.90
N ASN A 43 16.70 -14.21 -28.30
CA ASN A 43 16.80 -14.44 -26.87
C ASN A 43 16.51 -13.15 -26.07
N THR A 44 17.09 -12.02 -26.47
CA THR A 44 16.85 -10.71 -25.85
C THR A 44 15.39 -10.28 -25.98
N TRP A 45 14.75 -10.51 -27.13
CA TRP A 45 13.33 -10.21 -27.32
C TRP A 45 12.42 -11.06 -26.44
N ASN A 46 12.70 -12.37 -26.34
CA ASN A 46 11.96 -13.27 -25.46
C ASN A 46 12.10 -12.86 -23.98
N GLU A 47 13.30 -12.46 -23.56
CA GLU A 47 13.53 -12.00 -22.19
C GLU A 47 12.77 -10.69 -21.91
N ALA A 48 12.80 -9.74 -22.84
CA ALA A 48 12.03 -8.49 -22.72
C ALA A 48 10.51 -8.74 -22.60
N ASN A 49 9.97 -9.72 -23.33
CA ASN A 49 8.56 -10.09 -23.22
C ASN A 49 8.23 -10.68 -21.85
N LYS A 50 9.09 -11.55 -21.30
CA LYS A 50 8.90 -12.10 -19.95
C LYS A 50 8.97 -11.02 -18.87
N GLU A 51 9.85 -10.04 -19.02
CA GLU A 51 9.93 -8.92 -18.08
C GLU A 51 8.65 -8.07 -18.12
N LYS A 52 8.08 -7.83 -19.30
CA LYS A 52 6.79 -7.14 -19.44
C LYS A 52 5.62 -7.91 -18.84
N GLU A 53 5.55 -9.23 -19.07
CA GLU A 53 4.51 -10.08 -18.50
C GLU A 53 4.58 -10.09 -16.97
N LEU A 54 5.80 -10.17 -16.41
CA LEU A 54 6.03 -10.06 -14.97
C LEU A 54 5.60 -8.70 -14.42
N GLU A 55 5.98 -7.59 -15.09
CA GLU A 55 5.55 -6.25 -14.71
C GLU A 55 4.03 -6.12 -14.69
N TYR A 56 3.36 -6.59 -15.75
CA TYR A 56 1.90 -6.60 -15.86
C TYR A 56 1.25 -7.35 -14.69
N ASP A 57 1.72 -8.56 -14.38
CA ASP A 57 1.17 -9.38 -13.30
C ASP A 57 1.35 -8.75 -11.92
N ILE A 58 2.52 -8.14 -11.67
CA ILE A 58 2.79 -7.40 -10.42
C ILE A 58 1.83 -6.22 -10.31
N LEU A 59 1.76 -5.38 -11.34
CA LEU A 59 0.94 -4.17 -11.35
C LEU A 59 -0.54 -4.50 -11.20
N ARG A 60 -1.03 -5.53 -11.89
CA ARG A 60 -2.41 -6.01 -11.77
C ARG A 60 -2.75 -6.43 -10.33
N GLN A 61 -1.86 -7.19 -9.68
CA GLN A 61 -2.05 -7.63 -8.29
C GLN A 61 -1.98 -6.45 -7.31
N LEU A 62 -1.02 -5.55 -7.47
CA LEU A 62 -0.89 -4.33 -6.66
C LEU A 62 -2.15 -3.48 -6.76
N ARG A 63 -2.65 -3.26 -7.97
CA ARG A 63 -3.87 -2.47 -8.22
C ARG A 63 -5.08 -3.07 -7.52
N LYS A 64 -5.26 -4.40 -7.57
CA LYS A 64 -6.34 -5.08 -6.85
C LYS A 64 -6.24 -4.82 -5.34
N ASN A 65 -5.06 -5.00 -4.74
CA ASN A 65 -4.86 -4.75 -3.32
C ASN A 65 -5.14 -3.29 -2.94
N LEU A 66 -4.69 -2.34 -3.75
CA LEU A 66 -4.96 -0.91 -3.52
C LEU A 66 -6.45 -0.60 -3.54
N ALA A 67 -7.23 -1.21 -4.45
CA ALA A 67 -8.68 -1.02 -4.48
C ALA A 67 -9.36 -1.51 -3.21
N GLU A 68 -8.94 -2.67 -2.69
CA GLU A 68 -9.45 -3.20 -1.42
C GLU A 68 -9.02 -2.33 -0.22
N ASP A 69 -7.79 -1.82 -0.22
CA ASP A 69 -7.29 -0.91 0.83
C ASP A 69 -8.06 0.42 0.81
N ILE A 70 -8.36 0.99 -0.36
CA ILE A 70 -9.19 2.21 -0.50
C ILE A 70 -10.59 1.99 0.08
N GLY A 71 -11.20 0.83 -0.20
CA GLY A 71 -12.50 0.46 0.37
C GLY A 71 -12.44 0.39 1.90
N ASN A 72 -11.45 -0.31 2.45
CA ASN A 72 -11.24 -0.41 3.89
C ASN A 72 -11.02 0.95 4.55
N ILE A 73 -10.20 1.83 3.96
CA ILE A 73 -9.96 3.17 4.48
C ILE A 73 -11.25 3.98 4.52
N THR A 74 -12.10 3.84 3.50
CA THR A 74 -13.41 4.52 3.45
C THR A 74 -14.29 4.11 4.63
N SER A 75 -14.40 2.80 4.90
CA SER A 75 -15.16 2.30 6.04
C SER A 75 -14.58 2.73 7.38
N ILE A 76 -13.25 2.81 7.52
CA ILE A 76 -12.60 3.31 8.73
C ILE A 76 -12.94 4.79 8.96
N ILE A 77 -12.91 5.63 7.91
CA ILE A 77 -13.26 7.06 8.01
C ILE A 77 -14.71 7.22 8.46
N GLU A 78 -15.65 6.43 7.92
CA GLU A 78 -17.06 6.43 8.32
C GLU A 78 -17.25 6.02 9.78
N ALA A 79 -16.54 4.98 10.23
CA ALA A 79 -16.57 4.53 11.61
C ALA A 79 -15.97 5.58 12.57
N GLN A 80 -14.87 6.23 12.18
CA GLN A 80 -14.27 7.35 12.91
C GLN A 80 -15.24 8.54 13.05
N ASN A 81 -16.03 8.85 12.02
CA ASN A 81 -17.07 9.90 12.13
C ASN A 81 -18.08 9.58 13.23
N SER A 82 -18.48 8.32 13.37
CA SER A 82 -19.44 7.88 14.39
C SER A 82 -18.85 8.00 15.80
N THR A 83 -17.57 7.64 15.96
CA THR A 83 -16.81 7.81 17.21
C THR A 83 -16.64 9.29 17.57
N LEU A 84 -16.21 10.13 16.62
CA LEU A 84 -16.05 11.59 16.82
C LEU A 84 -17.38 12.26 17.18
N SER A 85 -18.49 11.84 16.55
CA SER A 85 -19.83 12.30 16.90
C SER A 85 -20.19 11.93 18.34
N SER A 86 -19.93 10.68 18.75
CA SER A 86 -20.17 10.24 20.13
C SER A 86 -19.34 11.00 21.15
N GLN A 87 -18.07 11.28 20.84
CA GLN A 87 -17.20 12.11 21.68
C GLN A 87 -17.74 13.54 21.82
N ASN A 88 -18.24 14.15 20.75
CA ASN A 88 -18.88 15.47 20.83
C ASN A 88 -20.13 15.44 21.71
N ASN A 89 -21.06 14.51 21.47
CA ASN A 89 -22.28 14.40 22.27
C ASN A 89 -21.97 14.19 23.76
N LEU A 90 -20.94 13.40 24.08
CA LEU A 90 -20.52 13.18 25.45
C LEU A 90 -19.91 14.44 26.09
N ILE A 91 -19.06 15.17 25.36
CA ILE A 91 -18.50 16.46 25.80
C ILE A 91 -19.64 17.47 26.06
N ASP A 92 -20.56 17.64 25.12
CA ASP A 92 -21.68 18.57 25.22
C ASP A 92 -22.60 18.21 26.41
N TRP A 93 -22.82 16.92 26.64
CA TRP A 93 -23.58 16.46 27.80
C TRP A 93 -22.85 16.73 29.13
N MET A 94 -21.53 16.53 29.19
CA MET A 94 -20.74 16.82 30.39
C MET A 94 -20.75 18.32 30.72
N GLU A 95 -20.76 19.19 29.70
CA GLU A 95 -20.71 20.65 29.87
C GLU A 95 -22.08 21.33 30.03
N SER A 96 -23.17 20.63 29.73
CA SER A 96 -24.55 21.16 29.84
C SER A 96 -25.18 20.85 31.19
N GLU A 97 -26.39 21.36 31.46
CA GLU A 97 -27.20 20.94 32.62
C GLU A 97 -28.07 19.70 32.35
N ASN A 98 -27.92 19.08 31.17
CA ASN A 98 -28.78 17.98 30.73
C ASN A 98 -28.65 16.75 31.64
N ARG A 99 -29.78 16.06 31.85
CA ARG A 99 -29.84 14.80 32.60
C ARG A 99 -29.24 13.65 31.79
N TYR A 100 -28.68 12.67 32.49
CA TYR A 100 -28.27 11.40 31.89
C TYR A 100 -29.48 10.67 31.28
N ASN A 101 -29.28 10.02 30.15
CA ASN A 101 -30.29 9.23 29.45
C ASN A 101 -29.64 8.10 28.64
N ASP A 102 -30.46 7.28 28.02
CA ASP A 102 -30.03 6.10 27.26
C ASP A 102 -29.13 6.43 26.06
N SER A 103 -29.31 7.59 25.44
CA SER A 103 -28.42 8.03 24.34
C SER A 103 -27.00 8.25 24.84
N ILE A 104 -26.83 8.83 26.04
CA ILE A 104 -25.51 9.08 26.63
C ILE A 104 -24.78 7.76 26.91
N ALA A 105 -25.51 6.73 27.36
CA ALA A 105 -24.94 5.40 27.58
C ALA A 105 -24.31 4.81 26.31
N GLY A 106 -24.97 4.96 25.16
CA GLY A 106 -24.41 4.54 23.88
C GLY A 106 -23.18 5.36 23.47
N HIS A 107 -23.20 6.68 23.69
CA HIS A 107 -22.06 7.53 23.38
C HIS A 107 -20.83 7.26 24.25
N LEU A 108 -21.01 6.81 25.49
CA LEU A 108 -19.92 6.40 26.38
C LEU A 108 -19.08 5.28 25.73
N ILE A 109 -19.71 4.16 25.36
CA ILE A 109 -19.03 3.03 24.69
C ILE A 109 -18.36 3.50 23.40
N ASN A 110 -19.12 4.21 22.57
CA ASN A 110 -18.66 4.62 21.25
C ASN A 110 -17.52 5.65 21.29
N SER A 111 -17.33 6.35 22.41
CA SER A 111 -16.33 7.42 22.56
C SER A 111 -14.88 6.91 22.56
N PHE A 112 -14.66 5.64 22.87
CA PHE A 112 -13.32 5.03 22.94
C PHE A 112 -13.18 3.81 22.01
N ILE A 113 -14.10 3.61 21.05
CA ILE A 113 -13.90 2.60 20.00
C ILE A 113 -12.74 3.04 19.10
N TYR A 114 -11.79 2.13 18.92
CA TYR A 114 -10.65 2.28 18.03
C TYR A 114 -10.87 1.48 16.74
N HIS A 115 -10.59 2.11 15.60
CA HIS A 115 -10.75 1.53 14.27
C HIS A 115 -9.37 1.37 13.61
N PRO A 116 -8.72 0.19 13.72
CA PRO A 116 -7.37 -0.01 13.23
C PRO A 116 -7.32 -0.02 11.70
N PHE A 117 -6.28 0.59 11.16
CA PHE A 117 -5.88 0.50 9.77
C PHE A 117 -4.78 -0.55 9.59
N ALA A 118 -4.94 -1.40 8.59
CA ALA A 118 -3.92 -2.34 8.16
C ALA A 118 -3.86 -2.37 6.63
N THR A 119 -2.65 -2.29 6.10
CA THR A 119 -2.38 -2.28 4.65
C THR A 119 -1.97 -3.65 4.15
N ARG A 120 -2.39 -4.00 2.93
CA ARG A 120 -2.00 -5.26 2.28
C ARG A 120 -0.61 -5.13 1.64
N LYS A 121 0.44 -5.17 2.46
CA LYS A 121 1.84 -4.98 2.02
C LYS A 121 2.45 -6.17 1.25
N GLY A 122 1.84 -7.35 1.28
CA GLY A 122 2.48 -8.59 0.78
C GLY A 122 3.02 -8.50 -0.65
N GLN A 123 2.26 -7.88 -1.56
CA GLN A 123 2.69 -7.73 -2.96
C GLN A 123 3.77 -6.66 -3.13
N TYR A 124 3.71 -5.60 -2.33
CA TYR A 124 4.77 -4.58 -2.31
C TYR A 124 6.09 -5.18 -1.77
N GLU A 125 6.03 -5.97 -0.70
CA GLU A 125 7.22 -6.65 -0.15
C GLU A 125 7.80 -7.65 -1.15
N ALA A 126 6.95 -8.41 -1.85
CA ALA A 126 7.40 -9.31 -2.91
C ALA A 126 8.11 -8.54 -4.04
N LEU A 127 7.53 -7.43 -4.50
CA LEU A 127 8.16 -6.53 -5.49
C LEU A 127 9.51 -5.98 -4.99
N LYS A 128 9.58 -5.56 -3.73
CA LYS A 128 10.81 -5.06 -3.11
C LYS A 128 11.91 -6.12 -3.09
N GLN A 129 11.56 -7.39 -2.82
CA GLN A 129 12.49 -8.52 -2.81
C GLN A 129 13.02 -8.88 -4.19
N ILE A 130 12.15 -8.93 -5.21
CA ILE A 130 12.57 -9.23 -6.60
C ILE A 130 13.22 -8.04 -7.30
N GLY A 131 13.03 -6.83 -6.75
CA GLY A 131 13.66 -5.59 -7.18
C GLY A 131 12.66 -4.62 -7.81
N MET A 132 12.57 -3.41 -7.24
CA MET A 132 11.65 -2.35 -7.71
C MET A 132 11.83 -1.99 -9.19
N ARG A 133 13.02 -2.19 -9.78
CA ARG A 133 13.31 -1.92 -11.20
C ARG A 133 12.54 -2.83 -12.17
N LYS A 134 11.82 -3.85 -11.67
CA LYS A 134 10.85 -4.61 -12.45
C LYS A 134 9.64 -3.79 -12.87
N ILE A 135 9.42 -2.64 -12.25
CA ILE A 135 8.53 -1.59 -12.78
C ILE A 135 9.38 -0.67 -13.66
N SER A 136 9.11 -0.68 -14.95
CA SER A 136 9.85 0.05 -15.97
C SER A 136 9.58 1.55 -15.90
N ASN A 137 8.36 1.96 -15.55
CA ASN A 137 8.01 3.36 -15.34
C ASN A 137 8.59 3.90 -14.02
N ASP A 138 9.60 4.76 -14.14
CA ASP A 138 10.28 5.40 -13.01
C ASP A 138 9.35 6.21 -12.10
N ALA A 139 8.41 6.96 -12.68
CA ALA A 139 7.47 7.78 -11.92
C ALA A 139 6.51 6.92 -11.11
N LEU A 140 5.97 5.85 -11.71
CA LEU A 140 5.11 4.90 -11.02
C LEU A 140 5.86 4.15 -9.91
N ARG A 141 7.08 3.69 -10.20
CA ARG A 141 7.95 3.02 -9.23
C ARG A 141 8.24 3.90 -8.01
N ASN A 142 8.53 5.19 -8.25
CA ASN A 142 8.76 6.16 -7.18
C ASN A 142 7.48 6.41 -6.37
N GLN A 143 6.32 6.53 -7.02
CA GLN A 143 5.03 6.69 -6.34
C GLN A 143 4.71 5.50 -5.43
N ILE A 144 4.87 4.27 -5.93
CA ILE A 144 4.68 3.05 -5.14
C ILE A 144 5.63 3.03 -3.94
N SER A 145 6.91 3.37 -4.16
CA SER A 145 7.89 3.44 -3.07
C SER A 145 7.48 4.47 -2.02
N ASN A 146 7.08 5.68 -2.44
CA ASN A 146 6.64 6.74 -1.54
C ASN A 146 5.42 6.33 -0.71
N LEU A 147 4.42 5.71 -1.35
CA LEU A 147 3.22 5.25 -0.66
C LEU A 147 3.56 4.28 0.48
N TYR A 148 4.38 3.25 0.23
CA TYR A 148 4.62 2.18 1.20
C TYR A 148 5.73 2.50 2.21
N GLU A 149 6.74 3.29 1.84
CA GLU A 149 7.91 3.56 2.69
C GLU A 149 7.85 4.92 3.39
N SER A 150 6.98 5.84 2.96
CA SER A 150 6.89 7.19 3.54
C SER A 150 5.47 7.52 4.01
N THR A 151 4.50 7.59 3.10
CA THR A 151 3.13 8.04 3.41
C THR A 151 2.44 7.11 4.42
N ASN A 152 2.49 5.79 4.18
CA ASN A 152 1.88 4.82 5.09
C ASN A 152 2.53 4.81 6.48
N PRO A 153 3.87 4.74 6.62
CA PRO A 153 4.53 4.87 7.92
C PRO A 153 4.21 6.17 8.68
N ASP A 154 4.10 7.32 8.00
CA ASP A 154 3.71 8.58 8.65
C ASP A 154 2.31 8.49 9.27
N TYR A 155 1.34 7.91 8.54
CA TYR A 155 0.00 7.68 9.08
C TYR A 155 0.03 6.70 10.27
N LEU A 156 0.79 5.61 10.20
CA LEU A 156 0.91 4.65 11.30
C LEU A 156 1.44 5.31 12.58
N GLY A 157 2.30 6.34 12.46
CA GLY A 157 2.78 7.11 13.60
C GLY A 157 1.67 7.81 14.39
N ILE A 158 0.74 8.49 13.69
CA ILE A 158 -0.39 9.15 14.36
C ILE A 158 -1.39 8.13 14.91
N GLU A 159 -1.57 7.00 14.23
CA GLU A 159 -2.48 5.95 14.64
C GLU A 159 -2.04 5.29 15.96
N VAL A 160 -0.75 4.98 16.11
CA VAL A 160 -0.19 4.45 17.36
C VAL A 160 -0.38 5.45 18.51
N LEU A 161 -0.17 6.74 18.25
CA LEU A 161 -0.41 7.78 19.25
C LEU A 161 -1.89 7.84 19.64
N TYR A 162 -2.81 7.80 18.67
CA TYR A 162 -4.25 7.81 18.93
C TYR A 162 -4.68 6.59 19.76
N TYR A 163 -4.25 5.39 19.38
CA TYR A 163 -4.53 4.16 20.11
C TYR A 163 -4.07 4.24 21.57
N LYS A 164 -2.87 4.76 21.82
CA LYS A 164 -2.37 4.99 23.18
C LYS A 164 -3.27 5.93 23.98
N GLN A 165 -3.83 6.96 23.36
CA GLN A 165 -4.74 7.89 24.06
C GLN A 165 -6.12 7.29 24.29
N VAL A 166 -6.60 6.41 23.41
CA VAL A 166 -7.78 5.60 23.67
C VAL A 166 -7.57 4.75 24.92
N GLN A 167 -6.46 4.02 25.01
CA GLN A 167 -6.11 3.22 26.20
C GLN A 167 -6.04 4.08 27.46
N ASN A 168 -5.38 5.24 27.39
CA ASN A 168 -5.32 6.17 28.52
C ASN A 168 -6.71 6.65 28.98
N LEU A 169 -7.66 6.85 28.06
CA LEU A 169 -9.03 7.23 28.42
C LEU A 169 -9.77 6.06 29.07
N VAL A 170 -9.61 4.85 28.55
CA VAL A 170 -10.18 3.61 29.12
C VAL A 170 -9.63 3.35 30.52
N ASP A 171 -8.34 3.54 30.77
CA ASP A 171 -7.76 3.34 32.10
C ASP A 171 -8.36 4.29 33.15
N LYS A 172 -8.65 5.53 32.76
CA LYS A 172 -9.31 6.51 33.65
C LYS A 172 -10.81 6.31 33.77
N SER A 173 -11.39 5.55 32.86
CA SER A 173 -12.81 5.21 32.85
C SER A 173 -13.16 4.33 34.05
N VAL A 174 -12.21 3.52 34.55
CA VAL A 174 -12.41 2.53 35.63
C VAL A 174 -12.98 3.14 36.92
N ASP A 175 -12.68 4.42 37.22
CA ASP A 175 -13.20 5.10 38.40
C ASP A 175 -14.70 5.49 38.30
N HIS A 176 -15.27 5.39 37.11
CA HIS A 176 -16.58 5.91 36.73
C HIS A 176 -17.57 4.85 36.26
N PHE A 177 -17.09 3.63 35.96
CA PHE A 177 -17.91 2.53 35.45
C PHE A 177 -17.85 1.33 36.38
N ASN A 178 -19.00 0.70 36.65
CA ASN A 178 -19.05 -0.52 37.45
C ASN A 178 -18.45 -1.72 36.70
N GLU A 179 -18.60 -1.72 35.37
CA GLU A 179 -18.07 -2.75 34.48
C GLU A 179 -17.80 -2.12 33.11
N LEU A 180 -16.72 -2.54 32.45
CA LEU A 180 -16.43 -2.22 31.06
C LEU A 180 -16.70 -3.45 30.20
N THR A 181 -17.73 -3.36 29.36
CA THR A 181 -18.06 -4.43 28.41
C THR A 181 -18.09 -3.89 26.99
N TRP A 182 -17.80 -4.77 26.04
CA TRP A 182 -17.87 -4.47 24.61
C TRP A 182 -19.23 -4.84 23.99
N THR A 183 -20.09 -5.51 24.75
CA THR A 183 -21.32 -6.15 24.27
C THR A 183 -22.57 -5.71 25.02
N SER A 184 -22.43 -5.03 26.15
CA SER A 184 -23.56 -4.55 26.95
C SER A 184 -23.43 -3.06 27.23
N ARG A 185 -24.51 -2.49 27.76
CA ARG A 185 -24.59 -1.08 28.12
C ARG A 185 -23.63 -0.80 29.29
N ILE A 186 -22.81 0.24 29.15
CA ILE A 186 -21.98 0.75 30.24
C ILE A 186 -22.81 1.69 31.11
N GLU A 187 -22.75 1.48 32.42
CA GLU A 187 -23.45 2.28 33.42
C GLU A 187 -22.47 3.09 34.27
N LEU A 188 -22.79 4.37 34.47
CA LEU A 188 -22.05 5.25 35.35
C LEU A 188 -22.33 4.88 36.82
N ASN A 189 -21.29 4.75 37.62
CA ASN A 189 -21.42 4.49 39.05
C ASN A 189 -21.93 5.74 39.83
N ASP A 190 -21.52 6.93 39.39
CA ASP A 190 -21.94 8.23 39.92
C ASP A 190 -21.93 9.27 38.79
N ILE A 191 -23.14 9.63 38.32
CA ILE A 191 -23.34 10.59 37.23
C ILE A 191 -22.80 11.98 37.58
N THR A 192 -23.00 12.43 38.82
CA THR A 192 -22.59 13.78 39.24
C THR A 192 -21.07 13.87 39.30
N LYS A 193 -20.42 12.85 39.89
CA LYS A 193 -18.96 12.76 39.95
C LYS A 193 -18.35 12.73 38.55
N PHE A 194 -18.85 11.86 37.66
CA PHE A 194 -18.36 11.76 36.30
C PHE A 194 -18.48 13.09 35.55
N LYS A 195 -19.65 13.72 35.61
CA LYS A 195 -19.92 15.00 34.95
C LYS A 195 -19.00 16.13 35.43
N SER A 196 -18.63 16.12 36.71
CA SER A 196 -17.70 17.08 37.31
C SER A 196 -16.20 16.76 37.11
N ASP A 197 -15.86 15.64 36.46
CA ASP A 197 -14.47 15.23 36.27
C ASP A 197 -13.80 16.01 35.12
N ASN A 198 -13.17 17.13 35.49
CA ASN A 198 -12.40 17.96 34.57
C ASN A 198 -11.21 17.23 33.91
N ARG A 199 -10.63 16.20 34.55
CA ARG A 199 -9.51 15.44 33.99
C ARG A 199 -10.00 14.51 32.89
N TYR A 200 -11.12 13.83 33.12
CA TYR A 200 -11.75 13.00 32.10
C TYR A 200 -12.21 13.85 30.91
N LEU A 201 -12.90 14.97 31.18
CA LEU A 201 -13.35 15.90 30.13
C LEU A 201 -12.18 16.45 29.29
N PHE A 202 -11.08 16.85 29.93
CA PHE A 202 -9.88 17.30 29.23
C PHE A 202 -9.32 16.22 28.30
N GLN A 203 -9.22 14.98 28.77
CA GLN A 203 -8.71 13.88 27.96
C GLN A 203 -9.64 13.50 26.81
N LEU A 204 -10.96 13.50 27.05
CA LEU A 204 -11.94 13.25 26.01
C LEU A 204 -11.87 14.31 24.90
N LYS A 205 -11.72 15.59 25.29
CA LYS A 205 -11.49 16.70 24.33
C LYS A 205 -10.18 16.52 23.56
N TYR A 206 -9.11 16.13 24.25
CA TYR A 206 -7.82 15.86 23.62
C TYR A 206 -7.90 14.69 22.63
N LEU A 207 -8.51 13.57 23.04
CA LEU A 207 -8.72 12.39 22.20
C LEU A 207 -9.53 12.75 20.95
N LYS A 208 -10.61 13.53 21.09
CA LYS A 208 -11.38 14.04 19.95
C LYS A 208 -10.52 14.82 18.97
N ASN A 209 -9.74 15.78 19.48
CA ASN A 209 -8.90 16.63 18.63
C ASN A 209 -7.82 15.80 17.92
N LEU A 210 -7.22 14.85 18.62
CA LEU A 210 -6.27 13.90 18.05
C LEU A 210 -6.93 12.99 17.00
N GLY A 211 -8.16 12.54 17.23
CA GLY A 211 -8.93 11.74 16.28
C GLY A 211 -9.25 12.50 14.99
N LYS A 212 -9.54 13.81 15.07
CA LYS A 212 -9.69 14.66 13.88
C LYS A 212 -8.39 14.75 13.07
N GLU A 213 -7.27 14.93 13.74
CA GLU A 213 -5.94 14.96 13.11
C GLU A 213 -5.60 13.60 12.47
N GLN A 214 -5.84 12.50 13.18
CA GLN A 214 -5.67 11.14 12.65
C GLN A 214 -6.53 10.93 11.38
N GLN A 215 -7.80 11.30 11.43
CA GLN A 215 -8.72 11.17 10.29
C GLN A 215 -8.26 12.01 9.09
N LEU A 216 -7.80 13.25 9.31
CA LEU A 216 -7.27 14.09 8.24
C LEU A 216 -6.05 13.44 7.56
N ARG A 217 -5.13 12.88 8.34
CA ARG A 217 -3.98 12.14 7.82
C ARG A 217 -4.40 10.88 7.07
N LEU A 218 -5.41 10.16 7.57
CA LEU A 218 -5.97 8.99 6.88
C LEU A 218 -6.58 9.36 5.51
N ILE A 219 -7.32 10.48 5.44
CA ILE A 219 -7.88 11.00 4.19
C ILE A 219 -6.77 11.36 3.20
N ASN A 220 -5.67 11.97 3.67
CA ASN A 220 -4.54 12.27 2.81
C ASN A 220 -3.81 10.99 2.36
N ASN A 221 -3.64 10.02 3.24
CA ASN A 221 -3.09 8.71 2.89
C ASN A 221 -3.96 8.04 1.81
N LYS A 222 -5.29 8.04 1.96
CA LYS A 222 -6.25 7.52 0.96
C LYS A 222 -6.03 8.12 -0.43
N LYS A 223 -5.77 9.43 -0.53
CA LYS A 223 -5.49 10.09 -1.81
C LYS A 223 -4.25 9.52 -2.50
N GLU A 224 -3.21 9.17 -1.73
CA GLU A 224 -2.00 8.53 -2.27
C GLU A 224 -2.28 7.10 -2.75
N PHE A 225 -3.15 6.34 -2.07
CA PHE A 225 -3.63 5.05 -2.57
C PHE A 225 -4.38 5.21 -3.89
N GLU A 226 -5.30 6.17 -3.98
CA GLU A 226 -6.10 6.46 -5.19
C GLU A 226 -5.23 6.91 -6.36
N LEU A 227 -4.26 7.79 -6.09
CA LEU A 227 -3.28 8.24 -7.07
C LEU A 227 -2.48 7.06 -7.62
N THR A 228 -1.91 6.24 -6.73
CA THR A 228 -1.12 5.07 -7.10
C THR A 228 -1.96 4.08 -7.90
N HIS A 229 -3.19 3.78 -7.45
CA HIS A 229 -4.13 2.92 -8.16
C HIS A 229 -4.43 3.44 -9.59
N LYS A 230 -4.64 4.75 -9.74
CA LYS A 230 -4.88 5.38 -11.05
C LYS A 230 -3.65 5.33 -11.95
N MET A 231 -2.45 5.59 -11.41
CA MET A 231 -1.22 5.50 -12.20
C MET A 231 -0.98 4.07 -12.71
N ILE A 232 -1.22 3.06 -11.87
CA ILE A 232 -1.13 1.66 -12.30
C ILE A 232 -2.16 1.35 -13.39
N ALA A 233 -3.38 1.88 -13.28
CA ALA A 233 -4.38 1.68 -14.32
C ALA A 233 -3.94 2.20 -15.69
N LEU A 234 -3.33 3.38 -15.73
CA LEU A 234 -2.80 3.97 -16.96
C LEU A 234 -1.59 3.20 -17.51
N GLU A 235 -0.73 2.68 -16.64
CA GLU A 235 0.43 1.88 -17.06
C GLU A 235 -0.01 0.54 -17.69
N LEU A 236 -0.99 -0.13 -17.08
CA LEU A 236 -1.54 -1.38 -17.60
C LEU A 236 -2.24 -1.25 -18.96
N GLU A 237 -2.67 -0.05 -19.35
CA GLU A 237 -3.22 0.22 -20.69
C GLU A 237 -2.12 0.36 -21.75
N GLN A 238 -0.86 0.55 -21.35
CA GLN A 238 0.30 0.76 -22.23
C GLN A 238 1.19 -0.47 -22.38
N LEU A 239 1.10 -1.43 -21.44
CA LEU A 239 1.83 -2.71 -21.44
C LEU A 239 1.16 -3.75 -22.35
#